data_AF-A0A967HEF3-F1
#
_entry.id   AF-A0A967HEF3-F1
#
_cell.length_a   1.000
_cell.length_b   1.000
_cell.length_c   1.000
_cell.angle_alpha   90.00
_cell.angle_beta   90.00
_cell.angle_gamma   90.00
#
_symmetry.space_group_name_H-M   'P 1'
#
loop_
_entity.id
_entity.type
_entity.pdbx_description
1 polymer ?
#
loop_
_entity_poly.entity_id
_entity_poly.type
_entity_poly.pdbx_seq_one_letter_code
_entity_poly.pdbx_strand_id
1 'polypeptide(L)' 'PTAGTVVVTVNDRDKPTVTPIVRRFHELGFGIRATGGTARYLRARGIPAEPIFKVGEGRPDIADGIISGDVQLLINTPLG' A
#
# COMPACT_ATOMS: atom_id res chain seq x y z
N PRO A 1 15.07 -0.45 4.71
CA PRO A 1 14.66 0.92 4.33
C PRO A 1 14.23 1.74 5.55
N THR A 2 14.79 2.94 5.73
CA THR A 2 14.42 3.87 6.82
C THR A 2 13.46 4.98 6.37
N ALA A 3 13.23 5.09 5.06
CA ALA A 3 12.28 5.98 4.41
C ALA A 3 11.84 5.36 3.07
N GLY A 4 10.82 5.95 2.43
CA GLY A 4 10.33 5.54 1.12
C GLY A 4 8.82 5.29 1.09
N THR A 5 8.38 4.45 0.16
CA THR A 5 6.98 4.11 -0.06
C THR A 5 6.68 2.66 0.33
N VAL A 6 5.57 2.47 1.04
CA VAL A 6 4.95 1.16 1.31
C VAL A 6 3.74 0.98 0.40
N VAL A 7 3.72 -0.11 -0.35
CA VAL A 7 2.54 -0.54 -1.13
C VAL A 7 1.75 -1.58 -0.34
N VAL A 8 0.44 -1.40 -0.24
CA VAL A 8 -0.47 -2.28 0.49
C VAL A 8 -1.52 -2.89 -0.45
N THR A 9 -1.48 -4.21 -0.57
CA THR A 9 -2.42 -5.01 -1.37
C THR A 9 -2.95 -6.12 -0.47
N VAL A 10 -4.18 -5.96 0.02
CA VAL A 10 -4.77 -6.88 1.00
C VAL A 10 -6.24 -7.09 0.69
N ASN A 11 -6.76 -8.25 1.09
CA ASN A 11 -8.18 -8.54 1.00
C ASN A 11 -8.97 -7.79 2.09
N ASP A 12 -10.27 -7.63 1.87
CA ASP A 12 -11.16 -6.87 2.77
C ASP A 12 -11.13 -7.39 4.21
N ARG A 13 -11.02 -8.70 4.40
CA ARG A 13 -10.90 -9.37 5.71
C ARG A 13 -9.63 -8.99 6.48
N ASP A 14 -8.55 -8.67 5.78
CA ASP A 14 -7.24 -8.40 6.37
C ASP A 14 -7.01 -6.90 6.65
N LYS A 15 -7.85 -6.03 6.08
CA LYS A 15 -7.74 -4.57 6.26
C LYS A 15 -7.72 -4.13 7.73
N PRO A 16 -8.58 -4.67 8.64
CA PRO A 16 -8.50 -4.31 10.05
C PRO A 16 -7.16 -4.65 10.69
N THR A 17 -6.61 -5.83 10.37
CA THR A 17 -5.33 -6.32 10.91
C THR A 17 -4.14 -5.51 10.41
N VAL A 18 -4.18 -5.09 9.14
CA VAL A 18 -3.06 -4.39 8.49
C VAL A 18 -3.06 -2.89 8.80
N THR A 19 -4.22 -2.31 9.14
CA THR A 19 -4.34 -0.87 9.38
C THR A 19 -3.40 -0.30 10.45
N PRO A 20 -3.24 -0.92 11.64
CA PRO A 20 -2.29 -0.45 12.64
C PRO A 20 -0.84 -0.46 12.13
N ILE A 21 -0.49 -1.42 11.28
CA ILE A 21 0.86 -1.53 10.70
C ILE A 21 1.09 -0.37 9.72
N VAL A 22 0.14 -0.14 8.81
CA VAL A 22 0.23 0.96 7.82
C VAL A 22 0.27 2.33 8.49
N ARG A 23 -0.49 2.50 9.58
CA ARG A 23 -0.47 3.74 10.38
C ARG A 23 0.93 4.03 10.92
N ARG A 24 1.60 3.03 11.48
CA ARG A 24 2.98 3.19 11.99
C ARG A 24 3.95 3.60 10.89
N PHE A 25 3.83 3.03 9.68
CA PHE A 25 4.66 3.45 8.55
C PHE A 25 4.41 4.91 8.16
N HIS A 26 3.15 5.34 8.13
CA HIS A 26 2.81 6.75 7.88
C HIS A 26 3.37 7.68 8.98
N GLU A 27 3.26 7.30 10.26
CA GLU A 27 3.83 8.05 11.39
C GLU A 27 5.36 8.14 11.32
N LEU A 28 6.02 7.15 10.72
CA LEU A 28 7.46 7.16 10.44
C LEU A 28 7.84 7.95 9.18
N GLY A 29 6.87 8.57 8.50
CA GLY A 29 7.11 9.41 7.32
C GLY A 29 7.17 8.65 5.99
N PHE A 30 6.74 7.39 5.94
CA PHE A 30 6.65 6.66 4.67
C PHE A 30 5.46 7.12 3.84
N GLY A 31 5.66 7.22 2.53
CA GLY A 31 4.55 7.30 1.58
C GLY A 31 3.74 6.01 1.59
N ILE A 32 2.42 6.11 1.55
CA ILE A 32 1.55 4.92 1.49
C ILE A 32 0.89 4.87 0.12
N ARG A 33 1.00 3.72 -0.54
CA ARG A 33 0.28 3.38 -1.77
C ARG A 33 -0.55 2.13 -1.55
N ALA A 34 -1.71 2.04 -2.19
CA ALA A 34 -2.57 0.87 -2.05
C ALA A 34 -3.50 0.68 -3.25
N THR A 35 -3.98 -0.55 -3.46
CA THR A 35 -5.04 -0.80 -4.46
C THR A 35 -6.31 -0.02 -4.10
N GLY A 36 -7.14 0.32 -5.09
CA GLY A 36 -8.24 1.28 -4.90
C GLY A 36 -9.16 0.99 -3.71
N GLY A 37 -9.57 -0.27 -3.52
CA GLY A 37 -10.41 -0.68 -2.38
C GLY A 37 -9.73 -0.57 -1.02
N THR A 38 -8.42 -0.72 -0.97
CA THR A 38 -7.60 -0.58 0.25
C THR A 38 -7.27 0.88 0.52
N ALA A 39 -6.90 1.66 -0.51
CA ALA A 39 -6.67 3.09 -0.40
C ALA A 39 -7.91 3.82 0.16
N ARG A 40 -9.10 3.51 -0.36
CA ARG A 40 -10.37 4.07 0.15
C ARG A 40 -10.59 3.72 1.63
N TYR A 41 -10.32 2.47 2.02
CA TYR A 41 -10.49 2.01 3.39
C TYR A 41 -9.55 2.74 4.38
N LEU A 42 -8.29 2.94 3.99
CA LEU A 42 -7.27 3.62 4.78
C LEU A 42 -7.57 5.12 4.94
N ARG A 43 -7.92 5.79 3.84
CA ARG A 43 -8.30 7.23 3.83
C ARG A 43 -9.47 7.51 4.76
N ALA A 44 -10.49 6.64 4.76
CA ALA A 44 -11.64 6.75 5.66
C ALA A 44 -11.27 6.67 7.16
N ARG A 45 -10.04 6.25 7.49
CA ARG A 45 -9.48 6.14 8.85
C ARG A 45 -8.36 7.16 9.13
N GLY A 46 -8.24 8.18 8.27
CA GLY A 46 -7.26 9.25 8.42
C GLY A 46 -5.83 8.85 8.04
N ILE A 47 -5.65 7.78 7.25
CA ILE A 47 -4.33 7.38 6.73
C ILE A 47 -4.29 7.78 5.25
N PRO A 48 -3.51 8.82 4.86
CA PRO A 48 -3.29 9.17 3.47
C PRO A 48 -2.70 7.97 2.72
N ALA A 49 -3.26 7.63 1.57
CA ALA A 49 -2.76 6.56 0.72
C ALA A 49 -3.05 6.90 -0.74
N GLU A 50 -2.09 6.81 -1.66
CA GLU A 50 -2.30 6.99 -3.09
C GLU A 50 -2.72 5.68 -3.77
N PRO A 51 -3.58 5.71 -4.80
CA PRO A 51 -3.96 4.50 -5.51
C PRO A 51 -2.80 4.00 -6.39
N ILE A 52 -2.64 2.67 -6.48
CA ILE A 52 -1.73 2.00 -7.41
C ILE A 52 -2.43 0.78 -8.04
N PHE A 53 -2.15 0.50 -9.31
CA PHE A 53 -2.69 -0.67 -10.01
C PHE A 53 -1.94 -1.94 -9.60
N LYS A 54 -2.62 -3.10 -9.54
CA LYS A 54 -1.88 -4.36 -9.49
C LYS A 54 -1.16 -4.59 -10.82
N VAL A 55 -0.20 -5.50 -10.81
CA VAL A 55 0.56 -5.89 -12.00
C VAL A 55 -0.39 -6.27 -13.13
N GLY A 56 -0.28 -5.57 -14.26
CA GLY A 56 -1.11 -5.82 -15.45
C GLY A 56 -2.52 -5.19 -15.43
N GLU A 57 -2.91 -4.48 -14.38
CA GLU A 57 -4.22 -3.78 -14.31
C GLU A 57 -4.18 -2.33 -14.83
N GLY A 58 -3.00 -1.77 -15.07
CA GLY A 58 -2.83 -0.37 -15.51
C GLY A 58 -1.40 0.13 -15.28
N ARG A 59 -1.18 1.46 -15.41
CA ARG A 59 0.12 2.12 -15.15
C ARG A 59 -0.05 3.42 -14.36
N PRO A 60 0.89 3.77 -13.45
CA PRO A 60 1.97 2.89 -12.96
C PRO A 60 1.40 1.76 -12.09
N ASP A 61 1.93 0.54 -12.26
CA ASP A 61 1.60 -0.60 -11.41
C ASP A 61 2.67 -0.86 -10.33
N ILE A 62 2.42 -1.85 -9.47
CA ILE A 62 3.34 -2.22 -8.40
C ILE A 62 4.72 -2.64 -8.95
N ALA A 63 4.78 -3.33 -10.08
CA ALA A 63 6.05 -3.78 -10.66
C ALA A 63 6.86 -2.58 -11.17
N ASP A 64 6.21 -1.61 -11.83
CA ASP A 64 6.85 -0.35 -12.23
C ASP A 64 7.46 0.37 -11.03
N GLY A 65 6.72 0.44 -9.91
CA GLY A 65 7.17 1.07 -8.67
C GLY A 65 8.34 0.35 -8.00
N ILE A 66 8.40 -0.98 -8.08
CA ILE A 66 9.54 -1.76 -7.57
C ILE A 66 10.77 -1.56 -8.47
N ILE A 67 10.60 -1.66 -9.79
CA ILE A 67 11.69 -1.57 -10.77
C ILE A 67 12.33 -0.17 -10.76
N SER A 68 11.52 0.89 -10.64
CA SER A 68 11.99 2.27 -10.53
C SER A 68 12.67 2.59 -9.20
N GLY A 69 12.51 1.73 -8.19
CA GLY A 69 12.97 2.02 -6.83
C GLY A 69 12.06 2.96 -6.05
N ASP A 70 10.85 3.27 -6.55
CA ASP A 70 9.87 4.10 -5.84
C ASP A 70 9.17 3.36 -4.69
N VAL A 71 9.23 2.02 -4.67
CA VAL A 71 8.60 1.15 -3.67
C VAL A 71 9.66 0.41 -2.87
N GLN A 72 9.68 0.61 -1.56
CA GLN A 72 10.65 0.01 -0.64
C GLN A 72 10.08 -1.17 0.14
N LEU A 73 8.75 -1.26 0.26
CA LEU A 73 8.09 -2.34 0.97
C LEU A 73 6.74 -2.68 0.32
N LEU A 74 6.45 -3.98 0.21
CA LEU A 74 5.18 -4.50 -0.24
C LEU A 74 4.52 -5.31 0.89
N ILE A 75 3.36 -4.87 1.34
CA ILE A 75 2.50 -5.63 2.25
C ILE A 75 1.41 -6.30 1.40
N ASN A 76 1.55 -7.62 1.22
CA ASN A 76 0.65 -8.45 0.45
C ASN A 76 0.02 -9.51 1.36
N THR A 77 -1.32 -9.61 1.39
CA THR A 77 -1.97 -10.83 1.89
C THR A 77 -2.47 -11.67 0.71
N PRO A 78 -1.82 -12.82 0.39
CA PRO A 78 -2.28 -13.68 -0.69
C PRO A 78 -3.68 -14.21 -0.37
N LEU A 79 -4.49 -14.35 -1.41
CA LEU A 79 -5.63 -15.26 -1.33
C LEU A 79 -5.05 -16.67 -1.22
N GLY A 80 -5.40 -17.38 -0.15
CA GLY A 80 -5.32 -18.84 -0.18
C GLY A 80 -6.28 -19.37 -1.22
#